data_AF-A0A565AZ98-F1
#
_entry.id   AF-A0A565AZ98-F1
#
_cell.length_a   1.000
_cell.length_b   1.000
_cell.length_c   1.000
_cell.angle_alpha   90.00
_cell.angle_beta   90.00
_cell.angle_gamma   90.00
#
_symmetry.space_group_name_H-M   'P 1'
#
loop_
_entity.id
_entity.type
_entity.pdbx_description
1 polymer ?
#
loop_
_entity_poly.entity_id
_entity_poly.type
_entity_poly.pdbx_seq_one_letter_code
_entity_poly.pdbx_strand_id
1 'polypeptide(L)' 'MDTYRYHGHSMSDPGSTYRTRDEISNMRQVRDPIDRVRKLIISHDIATEKELKDMEKEVDAAVAQAKVRSYL' A
#
# COMPACT_ATOMS: atom_id res chain seq x y z
N MET A 1 6.58 -18.46 -1.67
CA MET A 1 6.85 -17.05 -1.34
C MET A 1 5.71 -16.58 -0.47
N ASP A 2 6.01 -16.13 0.74
CA ASP A 2 4.98 -15.92 1.76
C ASP A 2 4.56 -14.44 1.78
N THR A 3 3.35 -14.17 1.27
CA THR A 3 2.77 -12.82 1.15
C THR A 3 1.46 -12.71 1.94
N TYR A 4 0.87 -11.51 2.00
CA TYR A 4 -0.35 -11.26 2.75
C TYR A 4 -1.31 -10.34 1.99
N ARG A 5 -2.60 -10.69 1.92
CA ARG A 5 -3.65 -9.81 1.35
C ARG A 5 -4.34 -9.03 2.46
N TYR A 6 -4.34 -7.70 2.35
CA TYR A 6 -5.01 -6.85 3.34
C TYR A 6 -6.53 -6.84 3.21
N HIS A 7 -7.03 -6.99 1.99
CA HIS A 7 -8.47 -7.10 1.71
C HIS A 7 -8.93 -8.55 1.73
N GLY A 8 -10.25 -8.76 1.71
CA GLY A 8 -10.89 -10.07 1.58
C GLY A 8 -10.55 -10.80 0.28
N HIS A 9 -11.18 -11.95 0.06
CA HIS A 9 -10.94 -12.71 -1.18
C HIS A 9 -11.40 -11.95 -2.43
N SER A 10 -12.51 -11.22 -2.32
CA SER A 10 -13.11 -10.41 -3.38
C SER A 10 -13.86 -9.22 -2.76
N MET A 11 -14.49 -8.38 -3.59
CA MET A 11 -15.35 -7.30 -3.12
C MET A 11 -16.56 -7.78 -2.31
N SER A 12 -17.02 -9.02 -2.51
CA SER A 12 -18.17 -9.61 -1.81
C SER A 12 -17.79 -10.32 -0.51
N ASP A 13 -16.51 -10.64 -0.31
CA ASP A 13 -16.01 -11.28 0.90
C ASP A 13 -15.30 -10.24 1.79
N PRO A 14 -15.87 -9.85 2.94
CA PRO A 14 -15.23 -8.89 3.85
C PRO A 14 -14.01 -9.49 4.59
N GLY A 15 -13.86 -10.81 4.64
CA GLY A 15 -12.74 -11.50 5.29
C GLY A 15 -12.77 -11.54 6.82
N SER A 16 -13.70 -10.84 7.46
CA SER A 16 -13.79 -10.71 8.92
C SER A 16 -14.33 -11.96 9.63
N THR A 17 -14.87 -12.93 8.90
CA THR A 17 -15.43 -14.17 9.45
C THR A 17 -14.37 -15.22 9.78
N TYR A 18 -13.17 -15.10 9.20
CA TYR A 18 -12.11 -16.12 9.31
C TYR A 18 -10.73 -15.55 9.67
N ARG A 19 -10.64 -14.27 10.00
CA ARG A 19 -9.44 -13.58 10.50
C ARG A 19 -9.80 -12.26 11.16
N THR A 20 -8.95 -11.78 12.06
CA THR A 20 -9.24 -10.58 12.85
C THR A 20 -8.69 -9.32 12.19
N ARG A 21 -9.29 -8.17 12.54
CA ARG A 21 -8.75 -6.87 12.11
C ARG A 21 -7.35 -6.62 12.70
N ASP A 22 -7.10 -7.12 13.91
CA ASP A 22 -5.81 -6.99 14.59
C ASP A 22 -4.71 -7.74 13.86
N GLU A 23 -4.98 -8.96 13.36
CA GLU A 23 -4.02 -9.70 12.54
C GLU A 23 -3.62 -8.90 11.28
N ILE A 24 -4.62 -8.37 10.56
CA ILE A 24 -4.40 -7.58 9.34
C ILE A 24 -3.61 -6.30 9.64
N SER A 25 -3.97 -5.61 10.73
CA SER A 25 -3.28 -4.40 11.19
C SER A 25 -1.82 -4.68 11.54
N ASN A 26 -1.57 -5.74 12.32
CA ASN A 26 -0.23 -6.15 12.71
C ASN A 26 0.61 -6.53 11.48
N MET A 27 0.04 -7.28 10.53
CA MET A 27 0.75 -7.61 9.29
C MET A 27 1.10 -6.37 8.48
N ARG A 28 0.19 -5.40 8.36
CA ARG A 28 0.48 -4.13 7.68
C ARG A 28 1.55 -3.32 8.40
N GLN A 29 1.52 -3.24 9.73
CA GLN A 29 2.51 -2.47 10.48
C GLN A 29 3.92 -3.10 10.40
N VAL A 30 4.03 -4.43 10.40
CA VAL A 30 5.32 -5.12 10.53
C VAL A 30 5.89 -5.56 9.17
N ARG A 31 5.03 -5.86 8.18
CA ARG A 31 5.44 -6.49 6.92
C ARG A 31 5.03 -5.73 5.67
N ASP A 32 4.66 -4.45 5.77
CA ASP A 32 4.34 -3.68 4.58
C ASP A 32 5.56 -3.51 3.65
N PRO A 33 5.46 -3.97 2.38
CA PRO A 33 6.60 -3.94 1.48
C PRO A 33 6.98 -2.52 1.04
N ILE A 34 6.01 -1.59 0.96
CA ILE A 34 6.26 -0.21 0.55
C ILE A 34 7.03 0.51 1.66
N ASP A 35 6.58 0.36 2.91
CA ASP A 35 7.27 0.96 4.06
C ASP A 35 8.69 0.39 4.25
N ARG A 36 8.86 -0.92 4.08
CA ARG A 36 10.19 -1.56 4.15
C ARG A 36 11.14 -0.99 3.09
N VAL A 37 10.69 -0.84 1.85
CA VAL A 37 11.52 -0.27 0.77
C VAL A 37 11.79 1.20 1.01
N ARG A 38 10.80 1.99 1.46
CA ARG A 38 10.97 3.40 1.85
C ARG A 38 12.11 3.56 2.86
N LYS A 39 12.09 2.77 3.94
CA LYS A 39 13.15 2.77 4.97
C LYS A 39 14.52 2.42 4.39
N LEU A 40 14.59 1.44 3.50
CA LEU A 40 15.84 1.05 2.85
C LEU A 40 16.40 2.19 1.99
N ILE A 41 15.56 2.81 1.16
CA ILE A 41 15.94 3.95 0.30
C ILE A 41 16.52 5.10 1.14
N ILE A 42 15.82 5.49 2.20
CA ILE A 42 16.26 6.58 3.08
C ILE A 42 17.55 6.21 3.80
N SER A 43 17.64 4.99 4.36
CA SER A 43 18.84 4.54 5.08
C SER A 43 20.11 4.43 4.23
N HIS A 44 19.95 4.37 2.90
CA HIS A 44 21.07 4.31 1.95
C HIS A 44 21.26 5.63 1.19
N ASP A 45 20.60 6.71 1.65
CA ASP A 45 20.68 8.06 1.05
C ASP A 45 20.34 8.08 -0.47
N ILE A 46 19.49 7.14 -0.92
CA ILE A 46 19.09 7.03 -2.34
C ILE A 46 18.07 8.12 -2.71
N ALA A 47 17.20 8.49 -1.77
CA ALA A 47 16.24 9.58 -1.91
C ALA A 47 15.85 10.12 -0.53
N THR A 48 15.40 11.36 -0.51
CA THR A 48 14.88 12.03 0.68
C THR A 48 13.40 11.69 0.93
N GLU A 49 12.96 11.85 2.18
CA GLU A 49 11.53 11.71 2.54
C GLU A 49 10.62 12.61 1.69
N LYS A 50 11.12 13.82 1.36
CA LYS A 50 10.37 14.77 0.53
C LYS A 50 10.17 14.24 -0.89
N GLU A 51 11.23 13.75 -1.53
CA GLU A 51 11.15 13.19 -2.89
C GLU A 51 10.21 11.99 -2.95
N LEU A 52 10.25 11.11 -1.95
CA LEU A 52 9.33 9.97 -1.88
C LEU A 52 7.87 10.43 -1.70
N LYS A 53 7.63 11.43 -0.86
CA LYS A 53 6.29 12.00 -0.67
C LYS A 53 5.78 12.72 -1.91
N ASP A 54 6.65 13.37 -2.67
CA ASP A 54 6.28 14.03 -3.92
C ASP A 54 5.93 12.97 -5.00
N MET A 55 6.66 11.86 -5.06
CA MET A 55 6.34 10.71 -5.92
C MET A 55 4.98 10.08 -5.57
N GLU A 56 4.64 9.93 -4.28
CA GLU A 56 3.32 9.44 -3.85
C GLU A 56 2.18 10.32 -4.39
N LYS A 57 2.33 11.64 -4.36
CA LYS A 57 1.33 12.57 -4.91
C LYS A 57 1.17 12.42 -6.42
N GLU A 58 2.25 12.21 -7.15
CA GLU A 58 2.21 11.98 -8.60
C GLU A 58 1.44 10.70 -8.93
N VAL A 59 1.69 9.62 -8.18
CA VAL A 59 0.95 8.35 -8.32
C VAL A 59 -0.53 8.54 -8.02
N ASP A 60 -0.88 9.22 -6.91
CA ASP A 60 -2.28 9.49 -6.55
C ASP A 60 -3.00 10.31 -7.64
N ALA A 61 -2.32 11.32 -8.20
CA ALA A 61 -2.85 12.12 -9.30
C ALA A 61 -3.08 11.27 -10.56
N ALA A 62 -2.14 10.39 -10.91
CA ALA A 62 -2.26 9.49 -12.05
C ALA A 62 -3.42 8.50 -11.88
N VAL A 63 -3.60 7.93 -10.67
CA VAL A 63 -4.73 7.04 -10.36
C VAL A 63 -6.06 7.80 -10.44
N ALA A 64 -6.13 9.02 -9.91
CA ALA A 64 -7.33 9.85 -9.99
C ALA A 64 -7.70 10.18 -11.44
N GLN A 65 -6.72 10.55 -12.26
CA GLN A 65 -6.92 10.83 -13.69
C GLN A 65 -7.39 9.59 -14.45
N ALA A 66 -6.77 8.43 -14.20
CA ALA A 66 -7.17 7.17 -14.82
C ALA A 66 -8.61 6.78 -14.45
N LYS A 67 -8.99 6.98 -13.19
CA LYS A 67 -10.36 6.77 -12.72
C LYS A 67 -11.35 7.64 -13.49
N VAL A 68 -11.10 8.95 -13.63
CA VAL A 68 -11.96 9.87 -14.41
C VAL A 68 -12.08 9.41 -15.86
N ARG A 69 -10.95 9.07 -16.51
CA ARG A 69 -10.95 8.62 -17.90
C ARG A 69 -11.73 7.32 -18.10
N SER A 70 -11.78 6.43 -17.12
CA SER A 70 -12.55 5.18 -17.23
C SER A 70 -14.07 5.38 -17.31
N TYR A 71 -14.57 6.56 -16.95
CA TYR A 71 -15.99 6.92 -17.03
C TYR A 71 -16.36 7.69 -18.32
N LEU A 72 -15.39 7.92 -19.21
CA LEU A 72 -15.55 8.58 -20.52
C LEU A 72 -15.36 7.57 -21.65
#